data_AF-T0YT49-F1
#
_entry.id   AF-T0YT49-F1
#
_cell.length_a   1.000
_cell.length_b   1.000
_cell.length_c   1.000
_cell.angle_alpha   90.00
_cell.angle_beta   90.00
_cell.angle_gamma   90.00
#
_symmetry.space_group_name_H-M   'P 1'
#
loop_
_entity.id
_entity.type
_entity.pdbx_description
1 polymer ?
#
loop_
_entity_poly.entity_id
_entity_poly.type
_entity_poly.pdbx_seq_one_letter_code
_entity_poly.pdbx_strand_id
1 'polypeptide(L)'
;MAMTGAREGALEEEGHGQPPPFPPYRVYRTVGEDLLHDLREARWRKIVLQTPAGLIREASSLSARIRDGSGIAVVTLVRACFGACDPPSPEEAPGAEAIVTLGHAPIPNMPLRLPTFFVEMRQEGRAAATLAEDLARSRLPRRLGLVCSIQHMDLLPALAEELQARGFTPRIGGGGRRLSYAGQALGCNYTGAE
;
A
#
# COMPACT_ATOMS: atom_id res chain seq x y z
N MET A 1 -3.85 7.94 60.60
CA MET A 1 -4.10 8.33 59.20
C MET A 1 -2.77 8.19 58.47
N ALA A 2 -2.47 6.97 58.03
CA ALA A 2 -1.21 6.61 57.38
C ALA A 2 -1.42 6.64 55.87
N MET A 3 -0.70 7.52 55.17
CA MET A 3 -0.65 7.56 53.71
C MET A 3 0.65 6.89 53.29
N THR A 4 0.54 5.60 52.95
CA THR A 4 1.60 4.80 52.33
C THR A 4 1.81 5.28 50.89
N GLY A 5 2.98 5.85 50.58
CA GLY A 5 3.43 6.09 49.23
C GLY A 5 3.87 4.78 48.57
N ALA A 6 3.10 4.31 47.59
CA ALA A 6 3.53 3.28 46.66
C ALA A 6 4.34 3.97 45.56
N ARG A 7 5.64 3.66 45.50
CA ARG A 7 6.50 3.97 44.35
C ARG A 7 6.19 2.95 43.26
N GLU A 8 5.49 3.36 42.22
CA GLU A 8 5.40 2.59 40.98
C GLU A 8 6.74 2.68 40.26
N GLY A 9 7.47 1.57 40.26
CA GLY A 9 8.65 1.39 39.42
C GLY A 9 8.22 1.31 37.97
N ALA A 10 8.51 2.36 37.20
CA ALA A 10 8.50 2.29 35.76
C ALA A 10 9.59 1.31 35.35
N LEU A 11 9.19 0.16 34.81
CA LEU A 11 10.08 -0.70 34.05
C LEU A 11 10.38 0.03 32.75
N GLU A 12 11.57 0.60 32.67
CA GLU A 12 12.14 1.15 31.46
C GLU A 12 12.30 0.02 30.45
N GLU A 13 11.52 0.05 29.36
CA GLU A 13 11.79 -0.81 28.20
C GLU A 13 13.05 -0.29 27.51
N GLU A 14 14.15 -1.01 27.71
CA GLU A 14 15.40 -0.81 26.97
C GLU A 14 15.22 -1.16 25.49
N GLY A 15 14.80 -0.17 24.69
CA GLY A 15 14.81 -0.24 23.24
C GLY A 15 16.22 -0.03 22.68
N HIS A 16 17.06 -1.08 22.70
CA HIS A 16 18.30 -1.12 21.95
C HIS A 16 18.02 -1.33 20.45
N GLY A 17 17.89 -0.23 19.72
CA GLY A 17 17.86 -0.24 18.26
C GLY A 17 17.85 1.18 17.73
N GLN A 18 18.88 1.55 16.97
CA GLN A 18 18.89 2.80 16.21
C GLN A 18 17.60 2.86 15.37
N PRO A 19 16.84 3.97 15.40
CA PRO A 19 15.60 4.07 14.65
C PRO A 19 15.90 3.75 13.17
N PRO A 20 14.97 3.07 12.47
CA PRO A 20 15.19 2.71 11.09
C PRO A 20 15.49 3.99 10.28
N PRO A 21 16.38 3.94 9.29
CA PRO A 21 16.78 5.13 8.51
C PRO A 21 15.66 5.74 7.65
N PHE A 22 14.40 5.29 7.82
CA PHE A 22 13.26 5.65 6.99
C PHE A 22 12.01 5.97 7.82
N PRO A 23 11.05 6.73 7.25
CA PRO A 23 9.68 6.76 7.76
C PRO A 23 9.13 5.34 7.95
N PRO A 24 8.05 5.15 8.75
CA PRO A 24 7.51 3.82 9.06
C PRO A 24 7.13 3.03 7.80
N TYR A 25 6.92 3.72 6.68
CA TYR A 25 6.81 3.11 5.37
C TYR A 25 7.29 4.00 4.22
N ARG A 26 7.52 3.37 3.06
CA ARG A 26 7.68 4.01 1.74
C ARG A 26 6.71 3.39 0.74
N VAL A 27 6.37 4.13 -0.32
CA VAL A 27 5.40 3.72 -1.34
C VAL A 27 6.04 3.75 -2.72
N TYR A 28 5.83 2.70 -3.49
CA TYR A 28 6.32 2.54 -4.85
C TYR A 28 5.19 2.09 -5.76
N ARG A 29 5.22 2.56 -7.01
CA ARG A 29 4.21 2.17 -7.99
C ARG A 29 4.31 0.71 -8.38
N THR A 30 5.54 0.21 -8.57
CA THR A 30 5.81 -1.15 -9.04
C THR A 30 7.10 -1.67 -8.40
N VAL A 31 7.40 -2.96 -8.58
CA VAL A 31 8.75 -3.44 -8.35
C VAL A 31 9.60 -2.83 -9.46
N GLY A 32 10.43 -1.83 -9.13
CA GLY A 32 11.18 -1.01 -10.09
C GLY A 32 12.48 -0.50 -9.47
N GLU A 33 13.27 0.25 -10.23
CA GLU A 33 14.61 0.68 -9.78
C GLU A 33 14.56 1.52 -8.49
N ASP A 34 13.56 2.40 -8.33
CA ASP A 34 13.42 3.21 -7.12
C ASP A 34 13.30 2.35 -5.85
N LEU A 35 12.51 1.27 -5.91
CA LEU A 35 12.40 0.31 -4.80
C LEU A 35 13.73 -0.41 -4.57
N LEU A 36 14.37 -0.88 -5.64
CA LEU A 36 15.62 -1.63 -5.53
C LEU A 36 16.76 -0.76 -4.99
N HIS A 37 16.82 0.51 -5.39
CA HIS A 37 17.76 1.49 -4.87
C HIS A 37 17.58 1.70 -3.37
N ASP A 38 16.36 2.02 -2.91
CA ASP A 38 16.09 2.27 -1.50
C ASP A 38 16.35 1.03 -0.62
N LEU A 39 16.07 -0.17 -1.15
CA LEU A 39 16.40 -1.42 -0.46
C LEU A 39 17.91 -1.61 -0.32
N ARG A 40 18.72 -1.28 -1.34
CA ARG A 40 20.19 -1.39 -1.30
C ARG A 40 20.82 -0.43 -0.29
N GLU A 41 20.40 0.83 -0.31
CA GLU A 41 20.95 1.88 0.56
C GLU A 41 20.79 1.55 2.05
N ALA A 42 19.69 0.88 2.39
CA ALA A 42 19.35 0.48 3.74
C ALA A 42 20.18 -0.68 4.32
N ARG A 43 20.83 -1.47 3.46
CA ARG A 43 21.62 -2.67 3.83
C ARG A 43 20.89 -3.67 4.75
N TRP A 44 19.62 -3.95 4.46
CA TRP A 44 18.87 -5.00 5.17
C TRP A 44 19.55 -6.37 5.02
N ARG A 45 19.52 -7.20 6.07
CA ARG A 45 19.98 -8.59 6.01
C ARG A 45 18.89 -9.52 5.51
N LYS A 46 17.65 -9.31 5.99
CA LYS A 46 16.51 -10.15 5.66
C LYS A 46 15.23 -9.32 5.56
N ILE A 47 14.56 -9.44 4.43
CA ILE A 47 13.23 -8.85 4.22
C ILE A 47 12.21 -9.95 3.93
N VAL A 48 10.96 -9.66 4.28
CA VAL A 48 9.84 -10.53 3.98
C VAL A 48 9.00 -9.94 2.85
N LEU A 49 8.67 -10.77 1.86
CA LEU A 49 7.80 -10.41 0.74
C LEU A 49 6.40 -10.97 1.00
N GLN A 50 5.45 -10.07 1.24
CA GLN A 50 4.03 -10.39 1.31
C GLN A 50 3.40 -10.23 -0.08
N THR A 51 2.82 -11.33 -0.58
CA THR A 51 2.21 -11.37 -1.92
C THR A 51 0.70 -11.59 -1.80
N PRO A 52 -0.15 -10.77 -2.45
CA PRO A 52 -1.60 -10.98 -2.47
C PRO A 52 -1.96 -12.15 -3.39
N ALA A 53 -3.15 -12.73 -3.19
CA ALA A 53 -3.62 -13.87 -3.99
C ALA A 53 -3.57 -13.63 -5.51
N GLY A 54 -3.83 -12.39 -5.95
CA GLY A 54 -3.80 -12.01 -7.37
C GLY A 54 -2.41 -12.03 -8.02
N LEU A 55 -1.33 -12.11 -7.23
CA LEU A 55 0.05 -12.11 -7.71
C LEU A 55 0.81 -13.40 -7.35
N ILE A 56 0.09 -14.45 -6.93
CA ILE A 56 0.73 -15.67 -6.43
C ILE A 56 1.52 -16.41 -7.52
N ARG A 57 1.10 -16.28 -8.79
CA ARG A 57 1.80 -16.90 -9.94
C ARG A 57 3.12 -16.18 -10.24
N GLU A 58 3.16 -14.89 -9.98
CA GLU A 58 4.30 -14.01 -10.21
C GLU A 58 5.23 -13.94 -8.99
N ALA A 59 4.78 -14.42 -7.81
CA ALA A 59 5.46 -14.31 -6.53
C ALA A 59 6.95 -14.71 -6.59
N SER A 60 7.26 -15.85 -7.22
CA SER A 60 8.64 -16.34 -7.35
C SER A 60 9.49 -15.40 -8.20
N SER A 61 8.95 -14.91 -9.32
CA SER A 61 9.66 -13.98 -10.21
C SER A 61 9.89 -12.61 -9.56
N LEU A 62 8.90 -12.09 -8.83
CA LEU A 62 9.00 -10.82 -8.11
C LEU A 62 9.98 -10.92 -6.94
N SER A 63 9.95 -12.04 -6.21
CA SER A 63 10.93 -12.34 -5.16
C SER A 63 12.36 -12.40 -5.70
N ALA A 64 12.57 -13.14 -6.80
CA ALA A 64 13.87 -13.20 -7.47
C ALA A 64 14.33 -11.82 -7.94
N ARG A 65 13.45 -11.03 -8.55
CA ARG A 65 13.78 -9.66 -8.99
C ARG A 65 14.21 -8.76 -7.84
N ILE A 66 13.51 -8.80 -6.70
CA ILE A 66 13.87 -8.02 -5.52
C ILE A 66 15.20 -8.50 -4.97
N ARG A 67 15.38 -9.82 -4.80
CA ARG A 67 16.61 -10.42 -4.29
C ARG A 67 17.81 -10.05 -5.17
N ASP A 68 17.71 -10.26 -6.48
CA ASP A 68 18.81 -10.09 -7.41
C ASP A 68 19.13 -8.59 -7.61
N GLY A 69 18.11 -7.72 -7.59
CA GLY A 69 18.28 -6.28 -7.71
C GLY A 69 18.74 -5.57 -6.43
N SER A 70 18.51 -6.16 -5.25
CA SER A 70 18.90 -5.57 -3.96
C SER A 70 20.09 -6.25 -3.28
N GLY A 71 20.38 -7.50 -3.62
CA GLY A 71 21.38 -8.33 -2.94
C GLY A 71 20.94 -8.82 -1.54
N ILE A 72 19.67 -8.62 -1.17
CA ILE A 72 19.15 -8.94 0.17
C ILE A 72 18.52 -10.34 0.19
N ALA A 73 18.60 -11.04 1.33
CA ALA A 73 17.83 -12.26 1.52
C ALA A 73 16.31 -11.96 1.58
N VAL A 74 15.56 -12.51 0.63
CA VAL A 74 14.11 -12.35 0.53
C VAL A 74 13.42 -13.65 0.92
N VAL A 75 12.53 -13.58 1.91
CA VAL A 75 11.62 -14.68 2.26
C VAL A 75 10.22 -14.36 1.78
N THR A 76 9.67 -15.18 0.90
CA THR A 76 8.30 -15.00 0.40
C THR A 76 7.31 -15.67 1.35
N LEU A 77 6.34 -14.90 1.84
CA LEU A 77 5.20 -15.44 2.59
C LEU A 77 4.14 -15.94 1.61
N VAL A 78 3.86 -17.24 1.70
CA VAL A 78 2.87 -17.94 0.87
C VAL A 78 1.57 -18.18 1.65
N ARG A 79 1.14 -17.16 2.40
CA ARG A 79 -0.16 -17.15 3.08
C ARG A 79 -1.14 -16.24 2.35
N ALA A 80 -2.44 -16.49 2.52
CA ALA A 80 -3.45 -15.64 1.94
C ALA A 80 -3.40 -14.22 2.54
N CYS A 81 -3.07 -13.23 1.71
CA CYS A 81 -3.11 -11.81 2.05
C CYS A 81 -4.14 -11.09 1.18
N PHE A 82 -5.04 -10.34 1.82
CA PHE A 82 -6.15 -9.64 1.17
C PHE A 82 -6.07 -8.11 1.27
N GLY A 83 -5.07 -7.58 1.97
CA GLY A 83 -4.94 -6.14 2.14
C GLY A 83 -3.82 -5.74 3.06
N ALA A 84 -3.47 -4.45 2.99
CA ALA A 84 -2.55 -3.80 3.92
C ALA A 84 -2.98 -3.90 5.39
N CYS A 85 -4.26 -4.23 5.68
CA CYS A 85 -4.78 -4.37 7.04
C CYS A 85 -4.33 -5.65 7.77
N ASP A 86 -3.51 -6.47 7.14
CA ASP A 86 -3.11 -7.79 7.61
C ASP A 86 -1.59 -7.99 7.39
N PRO A 87 -0.75 -7.24 8.12
CA PRO A 87 0.69 -7.25 7.93
C PRO A 87 1.27 -8.51 8.60
N PRO A 88 2.40 -9.06 8.10
CA PRO A 88 2.99 -10.25 8.69
C PRO A 88 3.32 -10.08 10.17
N SER A 89 3.01 -11.10 10.97
CA SER A 89 3.42 -11.15 12.37
C SER A 89 4.90 -11.55 12.52
N PRO A 90 5.54 -11.29 13.68
CA PRO A 90 6.90 -11.78 13.95
C PRO A 90 7.03 -13.31 13.86
N GLU A 91 5.98 -14.06 14.21
CA GLU A 91 5.94 -15.51 14.12
C GLU A 91 5.88 -15.99 12.66
N GLU A 92 5.20 -15.24 11.79
CA GLU A 92 5.14 -15.53 10.35
C GLU A 92 6.43 -15.14 9.64
N ALA A 93 7.09 -14.07 10.09
CA ALA A 93 8.29 -13.50 9.49
C ALA A 93 9.48 -13.40 10.47
N PRO A 94 9.95 -14.52 11.06
CA PRO A 94 10.96 -14.47 12.11
C PRO A 94 12.28 -13.89 11.61
N GLY A 95 12.78 -12.89 12.32
CA GLY A 95 14.04 -12.19 12.00
C GLY A 95 13.98 -11.32 10.74
N ALA A 96 12.78 -11.01 10.21
CA ALA A 96 12.65 -10.02 9.16
C ALA A 96 12.85 -8.61 9.72
N GLU A 97 13.59 -7.78 9.00
CA GLU A 97 13.91 -6.40 9.40
C GLU A 97 13.03 -5.38 8.66
N ALA A 98 12.43 -5.77 7.54
CA ALA A 98 11.46 -4.99 6.80
C ALA A 98 10.47 -5.88 6.03
N ILE A 99 9.33 -5.29 5.68
CA ILE A 99 8.28 -5.92 4.87
C ILE A 99 8.24 -5.25 3.50
N VAL A 100 8.23 -6.03 2.42
CA VAL A 100 7.78 -5.58 1.11
C VAL A 100 6.39 -6.17 0.89
N THR A 101 5.36 -5.33 0.77
CA THR A 101 3.97 -5.77 0.56
C THR A 101 3.50 -5.35 -0.82
N LEU A 102 3.03 -6.32 -1.61
CA LEU A 102 2.64 -6.11 -3.00
C LEU A 102 1.13 -5.85 -3.14
N GLY A 103 0.74 -5.01 -4.09
CA GLY A 103 -0.64 -4.74 -4.48
C GLY A 103 -1.46 -3.93 -3.48
N HIS A 104 -0.82 -3.33 -2.48
CA HIS A 104 -1.51 -2.64 -1.39
C HIS A 104 -0.93 -1.25 -1.15
N ALA A 105 -1.79 -0.33 -0.74
CA ALA A 105 -1.43 1.01 -0.28
C ALA A 105 -1.43 1.06 1.26
N PRO A 106 -0.65 1.96 1.87
CA PRO A 106 -0.63 2.13 3.33
C PRO A 106 -2.00 2.55 3.86
N ILE A 107 -2.46 1.93 4.94
CA ILE A 107 -3.68 2.36 5.63
C ILE A 107 -3.28 3.41 6.69
N PRO A 108 -3.71 4.69 6.58
CA PRO A 108 -3.17 5.76 7.42
C PRO A 108 -3.36 5.55 8.93
N ASN A 109 -4.48 4.92 9.32
CA ASN A 109 -4.82 4.67 10.72
C ASN A 109 -4.37 3.28 11.22
N MET A 110 -3.41 2.65 10.55
CA MET A 110 -2.96 1.31 10.90
C MET A 110 -1.49 1.34 11.35
N PRO A 111 -1.17 0.81 12.54
CA PRO A 111 0.20 0.75 13.02
C PRO A 111 1.02 -0.29 12.23
N LEU A 112 2.28 0.04 12.00
CA LEU A 112 3.27 -0.85 11.38
C LEU A 112 4.30 -1.28 12.43
N ARG A 113 4.60 -2.57 12.47
CA ARG A 113 5.57 -3.16 13.41
C ARG A 113 6.99 -3.14 12.89
N LEU A 114 7.14 -3.17 11.56
CA LEU A 114 8.42 -3.13 10.86
C LEU A 114 8.35 -2.04 9.77
N PRO A 115 9.49 -1.46 9.39
CA PRO A 115 9.60 -0.66 8.17
C PRO A 115 8.95 -1.39 7.00
N THR A 116 8.01 -0.74 6.33
CA THR A 116 7.22 -1.38 5.28
C THR A 116 7.36 -0.65 3.94
N PHE A 117 7.67 -1.39 2.89
CA PHE A 117 7.72 -0.93 1.52
C PHE A 117 6.43 -1.37 0.84
N PHE A 118 5.48 -0.45 0.68
CA PHE A 118 4.24 -0.68 -0.06
C PHE A 118 4.53 -0.57 -1.55
N VAL A 119 4.28 -1.66 -2.28
CA VAL A 119 4.42 -1.68 -3.74
C VAL A 119 3.02 -1.84 -4.31
N GLU A 120 2.45 -0.75 -4.80
CA GLU A 120 1.02 -0.65 -5.10
C GLU A 120 0.59 -1.41 -6.34
N MET A 121 1.56 -1.83 -7.16
CA MET A 121 1.35 -2.55 -8.42
C MET A 121 0.40 -1.77 -9.35
N ARG A 122 0.67 -0.46 -9.50
CA ARG A 122 -0.05 0.45 -10.41
C ARG A 122 0.02 -0.07 -11.84
N GLN A 123 -1.10 -0.01 -12.53
CA GLN A 123 -1.18 -0.27 -13.95
C GLN A 123 -1.11 1.04 -14.72
N GLU A 124 -0.33 1.06 -15.80
CA GLU A 124 -0.27 2.21 -16.69
C GLU A 124 -1.63 2.45 -17.36
N GLY A 125 -2.18 3.64 -17.17
CA GLY A 125 -3.49 4.03 -17.68
C GLY A 125 -3.44 4.29 -19.19
N ARG A 126 -3.80 3.31 -20.02
CA ARG A 126 -3.89 3.47 -21.49
C ARG A 126 -5.33 3.57 -22.02
N ALA A 127 -6.31 3.76 -21.15
CA ALA A 127 -7.72 3.57 -21.48
C ALA A 127 -8.66 4.72 -21.05
N ALA A 128 -8.16 5.88 -20.60
CA ALA A 128 -9.03 6.96 -20.10
C ALA A 128 -10.01 7.47 -21.18
N ALA A 129 -9.50 7.83 -22.36
CA ALA A 129 -10.31 8.32 -23.47
C ALA A 129 -11.33 7.28 -23.96
N THR A 130 -10.88 6.05 -24.20
CA THR A 130 -11.75 4.94 -24.62
C THR A 130 -12.85 4.66 -23.60
N LEU A 131 -12.51 4.61 -22.30
CA LEU A 131 -13.48 4.42 -21.24
C LEU A 131 -14.46 5.59 -21.16
N ALA A 132 -14.00 6.83 -21.32
CA ALA A 132 -14.88 8.00 -21.36
C ALA A 132 -15.84 7.96 -22.56
N GLU A 133 -15.40 7.47 -23.72
CA GLU A 133 -16.26 7.25 -24.89
C GLU A 133 -17.34 6.19 -24.63
N ASP A 134 -16.96 5.07 -24.02
CA ASP A 134 -17.90 4.02 -23.63
C ASP A 134 -18.95 4.55 -22.64
N LEU A 135 -18.50 5.31 -21.63
CA LEU A 135 -19.39 5.95 -20.67
C LEU A 135 -20.28 7.02 -21.33
N ALA A 136 -19.78 7.76 -22.32
CA ALA A 136 -20.56 8.74 -23.06
C ALA A 136 -21.66 8.11 -23.93
N ARG A 137 -21.43 6.90 -24.44
CA ARG A 137 -22.44 6.09 -25.15
C ARG A 137 -23.43 5.40 -24.22
N SER A 138 -23.11 5.31 -22.94
CA SER A 138 -23.99 4.69 -21.94
C SER A 138 -25.15 5.62 -21.54
N ARG A 139 -26.17 5.06 -20.86
CA ARG A 139 -27.30 5.83 -20.32
C ARG A 139 -27.06 6.33 -18.90
N LEU A 140 -25.80 6.54 -18.51
CA LEU A 140 -25.45 7.00 -17.17
C LEU A 140 -25.83 8.48 -16.94
N PRO A 141 -26.08 8.87 -15.68
CA PRO A 141 -26.30 10.27 -15.34
C PRO A 141 -25.05 11.11 -15.63
N ARG A 142 -25.25 12.41 -15.91
CA ARG A 142 -24.13 13.33 -16.16
C ARG A 142 -23.26 13.56 -14.93
N ARG A 143 -23.83 13.51 -13.72
CA ARG A 143 -23.07 13.58 -12.47
C ARG A 143 -22.59 12.17 -12.10
N LEU A 144 -21.29 11.98 -12.00
CA LEU A 144 -20.68 10.68 -11.75
C LEU A 144 -19.75 10.76 -10.54
N GLY A 145 -19.85 9.79 -9.63
CA GLY A 145 -18.81 9.53 -8.63
C GLY A 145 -17.77 8.60 -9.25
N LEU A 146 -16.50 8.96 -9.16
CA LEU A 146 -15.40 8.15 -9.66
C LEU A 146 -14.63 7.57 -8.48
N VAL A 147 -14.60 6.24 -8.42
CA VAL A 147 -13.77 5.48 -7.49
C VAL A 147 -13.10 4.33 -8.21
N CYS A 148 -11.94 3.91 -7.72
CA CYS A 148 -11.35 2.65 -8.17
C CYS A 148 -10.50 1.98 -7.09
N SER A 149 -9.98 0.80 -7.41
CA SER A 149 -8.99 0.10 -6.60
C SER A 149 -7.58 0.66 -6.82
N ILE A 150 -6.65 0.31 -5.93
CA ILE A 150 -5.31 0.90 -5.89
C ILE A 150 -4.56 0.79 -7.22
N GLN A 151 -4.67 -0.35 -7.92
CA GLN A 151 -3.95 -0.57 -9.18
C GLN A 151 -4.35 0.41 -10.30
N HIS A 152 -5.48 1.12 -10.17
CA HIS A 152 -5.99 2.03 -11.20
C HIS A 152 -6.02 3.51 -10.79
N MET A 153 -5.54 3.95 -9.60
CA MET A 153 -5.75 5.38 -9.24
C MET A 153 -5.11 6.36 -10.25
N ASP A 154 -4.07 5.96 -10.96
CA ASP A 154 -3.43 6.80 -11.98
C ASP A 154 -4.37 7.10 -13.17
N LEU A 155 -5.42 6.28 -13.36
CA LEU A 155 -6.46 6.48 -14.37
C LEU A 155 -7.48 7.56 -13.97
N LEU A 156 -7.74 7.75 -12.67
CA LEU A 156 -8.84 8.59 -12.17
C LEU A 156 -8.77 10.04 -12.67
N PRO A 157 -7.61 10.75 -12.56
CA PRO A 157 -7.52 12.14 -13.03
C PRO A 157 -7.79 12.27 -14.52
N ALA A 158 -7.12 11.44 -15.34
CA ALA A 158 -7.28 11.46 -16.79
C ALA A 158 -8.72 11.13 -17.21
N LEU A 159 -9.37 10.17 -16.56
CA LEU A 159 -10.76 9.83 -16.84
C LEU A 159 -11.70 10.99 -16.47
N ALA A 160 -11.46 11.68 -15.36
CA ALA A 160 -12.26 12.83 -14.95
C ALA A 160 -12.18 13.96 -15.99
N GLU A 161 -10.99 14.26 -16.50
CA GLU A 161 -10.78 15.26 -17.55
C GLU A 161 -11.52 14.89 -18.85
N GLU A 162 -11.37 13.64 -19.31
CA GLU A 162 -12.03 13.15 -20.53
C GLU A 162 -13.58 13.19 -20.42
N LEU A 163 -14.10 12.86 -19.24
CA LEU A 163 -15.54 12.94 -18.95
C LEU A 163 -16.04 14.39 -18.88
N GLN A 164 -15.27 15.30 -18.27
CA GLN A 164 -15.59 16.73 -18.24
C GLN A 164 -15.67 17.32 -19.65
N ALA A 165 -14.71 17.00 -20.51
CA ALA A 165 -14.70 17.42 -21.91
C ALA A 165 -15.95 16.94 -22.70
N ARG A 166 -16.60 15.86 -22.22
CA ARG A 166 -17.81 15.27 -22.80
C ARG A 166 -19.10 15.69 -22.09
N GLY A 167 -19.05 16.72 -21.25
CA GLY A 167 -20.22 17.29 -20.58
C GLY A 167 -20.72 16.51 -19.36
N PHE A 168 -19.90 15.61 -18.81
CA PHE A 168 -20.15 15.02 -17.50
C PHE A 168 -19.62 15.93 -16.38
N THR A 169 -20.11 15.69 -15.16
CA THR A 169 -19.65 16.31 -13.93
C THR A 169 -19.12 15.21 -13.00
N PRO A 170 -17.90 14.71 -13.26
CA PRO A 170 -17.27 13.72 -12.39
C PRO A 170 -16.87 14.35 -11.05
N ARG A 171 -16.96 13.55 -9.99
CA ARG A 171 -16.54 13.87 -8.63
C ARG A 171 -15.68 12.74 -8.10
N ILE A 172 -14.55 13.09 -7.49
CA ILE A 172 -13.66 12.17 -6.80
C ILE A 172 -13.75 12.54 -5.32
N GLY A 173 -14.25 11.62 -4.48
CA GLY A 173 -14.35 11.84 -3.04
C GLY A 173 -12.96 11.89 -2.41
N GLY A 174 -12.77 12.76 -1.42
CA GLY A 174 -11.47 12.94 -0.76
C GLY A 174 -10.97 11.70 -0.01
N GLY A 175 -11.90 10.84 0.42
CA GLY A 175 -11.63 9.62 1.19
C GLY A 175 -11.87 9.82 2.70
N GLY A 176 -11.14 9.08 3.52
CA GLY A 176 -11.30 9.11 4.98
C GLY A 176 -10.06 8.57 5.70
N ARG A 177 -10.16 8.33 7.01
CA ARG A 177 -9.00 7.93 7.85
C ARG A 177 -8.30 6.61 7.45
N ARG A 178 -8.92 5.82 6.57
CA ARG A 178 -8.44 4.50 6.15
C ARG A 178 -7.92 4.47 4.71
N LEU A 179 -8.17 5.51 3.93
CA LEU A 179 -7.83 5.57 2.51
C LEU A 179 -6.59 6.45 2.32
N SER A 180 -5.65 5.99 1.51
CA SER A 180 -4.42 6.72 1.20
C SER A 180 -4.64 7.75 0.09
N TYR A 181 -5.65 7.53 -0.76
CA TYR A 181 -5.92 8.38 -1.93
C TYR A 181 -7.40 8.76 -2.05
N ALA A 182 -7.64 9.95 -2.60
CA ALA A 182 -8.97 10.36 -3.06
C ALA A 182 -9.47 9.43 -4.17
N GLY A 183 -10.74 9.07 -4.14
CA GLY A 183 -11.35 8.10 -5.06
C GLY A 183 -10.94 6.64 -4.82
N GLN A 184 -10.16 6.34 -3.78
CA GLN A 184 -9.85 4.96 -3.43
C GLN A 184 -11.07 4.26 -2.84
N ALA A 185 -11.37 3.06 -3.33
CA ALA A 185 -12.34 2.16 -2.73
C ALA A 185 -11.65 0.92 -2.16
N LEU A 186 -12.05 0.54 -0.95
CA LEU A 186 -11.73 -0.74 -0.33
C LEU A 186 -13.03 -1.52 -0.12
N GLY A 187 -12.96 -2.86 -0.13
CA GLY A 187 -14.13 -3.68 0.16
C GLY A 187 -14.80 -3.38 1.51
N CYS A 188 -14.01 -2.90 2.49
CA CYS A 188 -14.46 -2.53 3.83
C CYS A 188 -14.59 -1.01 4.06
N ASN A 189 -14.32 -0.16 3.06
CA ASN A 189 -14.41 1.29 3.21
C ASN A 189 -14.68 1.98 1.86
N TYR A 190 -15.84 2.63 1.76
CA TYR A 190 -16.30 3.35 0.57
C TYR A 190 -16.37 4.87 0.77
N THR A 191 -15.70 5.42 1.78
CA THR A 191 -15.69 6.88 2.02
C THR A 191 -15.09 7.68 0.86
N GLY A 192 -14.33 7.05 -0.04
CA GLY A 192 -13.89 7.67 -1.29
C GLY A 192 -15.02 7.88 -2.33
N ALA A 193 -16.18 7.28 -2.11
CA ALA A 193 -17.40 7.43 -2.93
C ALA A 193 -18.40 8.44 -2.36
N GLU A 194 -18.14 8.97 -1.16
CA GLU A 194 -18.94 10.01 -0.48
C GLU A 194 -18.44 11.40 -0.88
#